data_AF-A0A3A4SF03-F1
#
_entry.id   AF-A0A3A4SF03-F1
#
_cell.length_a   1.000
_cell.length_b   1.000
_cell.length_c   1.000
_cell.angle_alpha   90.00
_cell.angle_beta   90.00
_cell.angle_gamma   90.00
#
_symmetry.space_group_name_H-M   'P 1'
#
loop_
_entity.id
_entity.type
_entity.pdbx_description
1 polymer ?
#
loop_
_entity_poly.entity_id
_entity_poly.type
_entity_poly.pdbx_seq_one_letter_code
_entity_poly.pdbx_strand_id
1 'polypeptide(L)'
;MQKEHKIQILINSIAGILESGIPLDNATVHYIDSTFASPGAEDLRRILSDDCNCEAETLYELIFFPDLQMQERLEPFLEAYAFDDNDVETAIDRIQQKRIQTRIRFPDGRGVLSVLPPDATVRRLIERLNIARPIHTRIIEALQKAVPEQSDVCRIRVMLRNCRVPISEPFIDALCRCIEIMYPASAYFMPAFAFLLDFLETADPLKEIYAGLIHKKQILGHMILQAENNERALEKTSVEALMLTGMRIPAIHVGEVRKKISLIDHLCLSLYGKTDIIAYNEPMVFPMQFGS
;
A
#
# COMPACT_ATOMS: atom_id res chain seq x y z
N MET A 1 0.61 -17.38 -31.47
CA MET A 1 -0.85 -17.31 -31.18
C MET A 1 -1.13 -17.11 -29.69
N GLN A 2 -0.51 -17.86 -28.77
CA GLN A 2 -0.71 -17.69 -27.31
C GLN A 2 -0.23 -16.33 -26.76
N LYS A 3 0.91 -15.79 -27.23
CA LYS A 3 1.43 -14.48 -26.80
C LYS A 3 0.48 -13.33 -27.13
N GLU A 4 0.00 -13.29 -28.37
CA GLU A 4 -0.96 -12.27 -28.83
C GLU A 4 -2.28 -12.35 -28.05
N HIS A 5 -2.74 -13.57 -27.76
CA HIS A 5 -3.97 -13.80 -27.01
C HIS A 5 -3.89 -13.29 -25.57
N LYS A 6 -2.79 -13.56 -24.84
CA LYS A 6 -2.64 -13.07 -23.45
C LYS A 6 -2.58 -11.54 -23.37
N ILE A 7 -1.88 -10.89 -24.31
CA ILE A 7 -1.79 -9.43 -24.38
C ILE A 7 -3.18 -8.84 -24.67
N GLN A 8 -3.93 -9.45 -25.59
CA GLN A 8 -5.28 -9.00 -25.91
C GLN A 8 -6.25 -9.12 -24.73
N ILE A 9 -6.14 -10.18 -23.92
CA ILE A 9 -6.90 -10.33 -22.68
C ILE A 9 -6.57 -9.20 -21.70
N LEU A 10 -5.28 -8.96 -21.44
CA LEU A 10 -4.84 -7.89 -20.53
C LEU A 10 -5.39 -6.53 -20.96
N ILE A 11 -5.28 -6.21 -22.25
CA ILE A 11 -5.79 -4.96 -22.82
C ILE A 11 -7.30 -4.85 -22.62
N ASN A 12 -8.05 -5.91 -22.88
CA ASN A 12 -9.50 -5.89 -22.74
C ASN A 12 -9.94 -5.75 -21.27
N SER A 13 -9.21 -6.38 -20.35
CA SER A 13 -9.49 -6.26 -18.91
C SER A 13 -9.23 -4.84 -18.41
N ILE A 14 -8.09 -4.24 -18.74
CA ILE A 14 -7.77 -2.85 -18.34
C ILE A 14 -8.74 -1.86 -19.00
N ALA A 15 -9.00 -2.03 -20.30
CA ALA A 15 -9.95 -1.20 -21.03
C ALA A 15 -11.36 -1.27 -20.41
N GLY A 16 -11.83 -2.47 -20.10
CA GLY A 16 -13.14 -2.67 -19.46
C GLY A 16 -13.25 -2.02 -18.08
N ILE A 17 -12.14 -1.96 -17.31
CA ILE A 17 -12.10 -1.22 -16.05
C ILE A 17 -12.26 0.28 -16.30
N LEU A 18 -11.45 0.85 -17.22
CA LEU A 18 -11.51 2.28 -17.56
C LEU A 18 -12.88 2.68 -18.12
N GLU A 19 -13.47 1.86 -19.00
CA GLU A 19 -14.80 2.08 -19.58
C GLU A 19 -15.91 1.97 -18.52
N SER A 20 -15.77 1.04 -17.56
CA SER A 20 -16.73 0.92 -16.44
C SER A 20 -16.74 2.17 -15.56
N GLY A 21 -15.63 2.92 -15.57
CA GLY A 21 -15.45 4.15 -14.83
C GLY A 21 -14.81 3.95 -13.47
N ILE A 22 -14.24 5.04 -12.95
CA ILE A 22 -13.50 5.09 -11.70
C ILE A 22 -14.37 5.80 -10.64
N PRO A 23 -14.79 5.12 -9.57
CA PRO A 23 -15.42 5.78 -8.43
C PRO A 23 -14.36 6.55 -7.64
N LEU A 24 -14.63 7.82 -7.31
CA LEU A 24 -13.80 8.57 -6.38
C LEU A 24 -14.15 8.18 -4.94
N ASP A 25 -13.13 8.01 -4.10
CA ASP A 25 -13.33 7.83 -2.67
C ASP A 25 -13.49 9.19 -1.95
N ASN A 26 -13.97 9.15 -0.71
CA ASN A 26 -14.22 10.36 0.07
C ASN A 26 -12.94 11.16 0.35
N ALA A 27 -11.79 10.49 0.46
CA ALA A 27 -10.51 11.15 0.70
C ALA A 27 -10.06 11.96 -0.53
N THR A 28 -10.21 11.39 -1.73
CA THR A 28 -9.94 12.03 -3.01
C THR A 28 -10.87 13.21 -3.23
N VAL A 29 -12.17 13.05 -2.96
CA VAL A 29 -13.13 14.17 -3.03
C VAL A 29 -12.76 15.27 -2.04
N HIS A 30 -12.42 14.94 -0.80
CA HIS A 30 -12.00 15.93 0.20
C HIS A 30 -10.75 16.70 -0.25
N TYR A 31 -9.78 16.01 -0.85
CA TYR A 31 -8.60 16.68 -1.43
C TYR A 31 -8.97 17.61 -2.58
N ILE A 32 -9.82 17.17 -3.50
CA ILE A 32 -10.32 17.98 -4.63
C ILE A 32 -11.03 19.22 -4.10
N ASP A 33 -11.89 19.06 -3.09
CA ASP A 33 -12.66 20.15 -2.52
C ASP A 33 -11.77 21.17 -1.80
N SER A 34 -10.78 20.69 -1.06
CA SER A 34 -9.84 21.55 -0.32
C SER A 34 -8.90 22.32 -1.25
N THR A 35 -8.54 21.74 -2.40
CA THR A 35 -7.55 22.31 -3.33
C THR A 35 -8.22 23.22 -4.36
N PHE A 36 -9.38 22.82 -4.89
CA PHE A 36 -10.05 23.47 -6.02
C PHE A 36 -11.36 24.16 -5.65
N ALA A 37 -11.59 24.42 -4.35
CA ALA A 37 -12.76 25.11 -3.82
C ALA A 37 -14.11 24.44 -4.18
N SER A 38 -14.21 23.13 -3.92
CA SER A 38 -15.41 22.31 -4.16
C SER A 38 -15.97 22.39 -5.59
N PRO A 39 -15.18 22.04 -6.61
CA PRO A 39 -15.62 22.16 -7.99
C PRO A 39 -16.78 21.20 -8.29
N GLY A 40 -17.71 21.65 -9.14
CA GLY A 40 -18.67 20.74 -9.79
C GLY A 40 -17.99 19.89 -10.87
N ALA A 41 -18.72 18.92 -11.44
CA ALA A 41 -18.18 18.04 -12.49
C ALA A 41 -17.68 18.81 -13.72
N GLU A 42 -18.37 19.88 -14.12
CA GLU A 42 -17.97 20.70 -15.27
C GLU A 42 -16.77 21.62 -14.96
N ASP A 43 -16.65 22.11 -13.72
CA ASP A 43 -15.49 22.90 -13.32
C ASP A 43 -14.24 22.01 -13.23
N LEU A 44 -14.39 20.79 -12.70
CA LEU A 44 -13.32 19.81 -12.72
C LEU A 44 -12.91 19.42 -14.15
N ARG A 45 -13.86 19.34 -15.08
CA ARG A 45 -13.56 19.14 -16.51
C ARG A 45 -12.67 20.24 -17.06
N ARG A 46 -12.97 21.50 -16.73
CA ARG A 46 -12.17 22.65 -17.19
C ARG A 46 -10.76 22.59 -16.62
N ILE A 47 -10.62 22.28 -15.33
CA ILE A 47 -9.32 22.09 -14.66
C ILE A 47 -8.50 21.00 -15.37
N LEU A 48 -9.12 19.84 -15.65
CA LEU A 48 -8.44 18.71 -16.29
C LEU A 48 -8.13 18.94 -17.78
N SER A 49 -8.85 19.84 -18.45
CA SER A 49 -8.63 20.16 -19.87
C SER A 49 -7.66 21.32 -20.07
N ASP A 50 -7.17 21.94 -18.99
CA ASP A 50 -6.22 23.04 -19.05
C ASP A 50 -4.78 22.50 -19.05
N ASP A 51 -4.20 22.38 -20.24
CA ASP A 51 -2.84 21.89 -20.47
C ASP A 51 -1.76 22.75 -19.77
N CYS A 52 -2.09 23.98 -19.36
CA CYS A 52 -1.17 24.87 -18.65
C CYS A 52 -1.26 24.74 -17.12
N ASN A 53 -2.22 23.97 -16.60
CA ASN A 53 -2.41 23.81 -15.17
C ASN A 53 -1.54 22.68 -14.61
N CYS A 54 -0.51 23.02 -13.84
CA CYS A 54 0.36 22.03 -13.18
C CYS A 54 -0.39 21.15 -12.16
N GLU A 55 -1.51 21.63 -11.61
CA GLU A 55 -2.33 20.87 -10.66
C GLU A 55 -3.15 19.78 -11.37
N ALA A 56 -3.42 19.93 -12.67
CA ALA A 56 -4.15 18.93 -13.46
C ALA A 56 -3.40 17.59 -13.53
N GLU A 57 -2.06 17.63 -13.63
CA GLU A 57 -1.24 16.41 -13.63
C GLU A 57 -1.34 15.67 -12.29
N THR A 58 -1.22 16.40 -11.17
CA THR A 58 -1.37 15.83 -9.82
C THR A 58 -2.75 15.23 -9.63
N LEU A 59 -3.78 15.90 -10.14
CA LEU A 59 -5.15 15.44 -10.08
C LEU A 59 -5.37 14.17 -10.92
N TYR A 60 -4.79 14.09 -12.12
CA TYR A 60 -4.80 12.86 -12.92
C TYR A 60 -4.11 11.71 -12.20
N GLU A 61 -2.97 11.96 -11.55
CA GLU A 61 -2.27 10.93 -10.78
C GLU A 61 -3.07 10.41 -9.59
N LEU A 62 -3.83 11.29 -8.93
CA LEU A 62 -4.71 10.94 -7.82
C LEU A 62 -5.91 10.13 -8.30
N ILE A 63 -6.61 10.61 -9.35
CA ILE A 63 -7.82 9.96 -9.88
C ILE A 63 -7.52 8.61 -10.51
N PHE A 64 -6.41 8.50 -11.25
CA PHE A 64 -6.00 7.28 -11.94
C PHE A 64 -4.96 6.49 -11.14
N PHE A 65 -4.86 6.71 -9.83
CA PHE A 65 -4.10 5.79 -8.99
C PHE A 65 -4.83 4.43 -8.94
N PRO A 66 -4.14 3.30 -9.21
CA PRO A 66 -4.80 2.00 -9.18
C PRO A 66 -5.13 1.62 -7.74
N ASP A 67 -6.40 1.73 -7.36
CA ASP A 67 -6.86 1.28 -6.05
C ASP A 67 -6.80 -0.25 -5.91
N LEU A 68 -7.02 -0.73 -4.69
CA LEU A 68 -6.98 -2.16 -4.38
C LEU A 68 -8.04 -2.93 -5.18
N GLN A 69 -9.23 -2.36 -5.35
CA GLN A 69 -10.34 -3.04 -6.04
C GLN A 69 -10.03 -3.25 -7.53
N MET A 70 -9.43 -2.27 -8.18
CA MET A 70 -8.98 -2.33 -9.57
C MET A 70 -7.92 -3.43 -9.74
N GLN A 71 -6.96 -3.50 -8.84
CA GLN A 71 -5.89 -4.50 -8.89
C GLN A 71 -6.43 -5.92 -8.62
N GLU A 72 -7.30 -6.10 -7.63
CA GLU A 72 -7.94 -7.39 -7.32
C GLU A 72 -8.76 -7.93 -8.51
N ARG A 73 -9.42 -7.05 -9.28
CA ARG A 73 -10.15 -7.43 -10.50
C ARG A 73 -9.25 -7.97 -11.61
N LEU A 74 -7.97 -7.59 -11.62
CA LEU A 74 -7.01 -8.03 -12.63
C LEU A 74 -6.34 -9.37 -12.26
N GLU A 75 -6.22 -9.69 -10.98
CA GLU A 75 -5.49 -10.86 -10.50
C GLU A 75 -5.89 -12.20 -11.15
N PRO A 76 -7.18 -12.52 -11.37
CA PRO A 76 -7.54 -13.77 -12.04
C PRO A 76 -6.90 -13.94 -13.43
N PHE A 77 -6.69 -12.83 -14.15
CA PHE A 77 -6.02 -12.85 -15.46
C PHE A 77 -4.50 -12.93 -15.31
N LEU A 78 -3.94 -12.27 -14.29
CA LEU A 78 -2.51 -12.32 -13.97
C LEU A 78 -2.08 -13.67 -13.38
N GLU A 79 -3.02 -14.46 -12.87
CA GLU A 79 -2.80 -15.85 -12.46
C GLU A 79 -2.69 -16.79 -13.65
N ALA A 80 -3.53 -16.60 -14.67
CA ALA A 80 -3.57 -17.47 -15.84
C ALA A 80 -2.35 -17.30 -16.77
N TYR A 81 -1.67 -16.15 -16.73
CA TYR A 81 -0.59 -15.81 -17.65
C TYR A 81 0.56 -15.08 -16.96
N ALA A 82 1.79 -15.44 -17.33
CA ALA A 82 2.97 -14.65 -17.00
C ALA A 82 3.15 -13.51 -18.02
N PHE A 83 3.33 -12.29 -17.52
CA PHE A 83 3.61 -11.10 -18.31
C PHE A 83 5.04 -10.63 -18.04
N ASP A 84 5.75 -10.24 -19.09
CA ASP A 84 7.04 -9.56 -18.99
C ASP A 84 6.88 -8.06 -19.31
N ASP A 85 7.94 -7.28 -19.11
CA ASP A 85 7.91 -5.83 -19.34
C ASP A 85 7.56 -5.47 -20.80
N ASN A 86 7.93 -6.33 -21.77
CA ASN A 86 7.63 -6.10 -23.18
C ASN A 86 6.14 -6.34 -23.50
N ASP A 87 5.51 -7.31 -22.84
CA ASP A 87 4.07 -7.51 -22.90
C ASP A 87 3.33 -6.29 -22.32
N VAL A 88 3.84 -5.73 -21.21
CA VAL A 88 3.27 -4.54 -20.57
C VAL A 88 3.40 -3.31 -21.48
N GLU A 89 4.58 -3.06 -22.06
CA GLU A 89 4.77 -1.96 -23.00
C GLU A 89 3.85 -2.09 -24.23
N THR A 90 3.71 -3.29 -24.77
CA THR A 90 2.78 -3.54 -25.88
C THR A 90 1.33 -3.25 -25.49
N ALA A 91 0.94 -3.57 -24.24
CA ALA A 91 -0.39 -3.27 -23.73
C ALA A 91 -0.61 -1.77 -23.56
N ILE A 92 0.39 -1.02 -23.04
CA ILE A 92 0.35 0.44 -22.89
C ILE A 92 0.10 1.10 -24.25
N ASP A 93 0.92 0.79 -25.25
CA ASP A 93 0.81 1.40 -26.58
C ASP A 93 -0.57 1.17 -27.20
N ARG A 94 -1.09 -0.06 -27.10
CA ARG A 94 -2.40 -0.41 -27.66
C ARG A 94 -3.57 0.22 -26.91
N ILE A 95 -3.47 0.37 -25.59
CA ILE A 95 -4.50 1.04 -24.79
C ILE A 95 -4.53 2.55 -25.12
N GLN A 96 -3.36 3.18 -25.26
CA GLN A 96 -3.26 4.59 -25.68
C GLN A 96 -3.86 4.82 -27.07
N GLN A 97 -3.60 3.92 -28.02
CA GLN A 97 -4.20 3.96 -29.37
C GLN A 97 -5.74 3.84 -29.35
N LYS A 98 -6.32 3.12 -28.39
CA LYS A 98 -7.77 2.99 -28.26
C LYS A 98 -8.47 4.27 -27.82
N ARG A 99 -7.75 5.27 -27.26
CA ARG A 99 -8.30 6.56 -26.82
C ARG A 99 -9.55 6.41 -25.95
N ILE A 100 -9.44 5.60 -24.90
CA ILE A 100 -10.57 5.22 -24.04
C ILE A 100 -11.07 6.42 -23.23
N GLN A 101 -12.35 6.78 -23.38
CA GLN A 101 -12.98 7.73 -22.49
C GLN A 101 -13.33 7.07 -21.16
N THR A 102 -12.81 7.63 -20.06
CA THR A 102 -13.02 7.12 -18.70
C THR A 102 -14.06 7.96 -17.99
N ARG A 103 -15.03 7.30 -17.36
CA ARG A 103 -16.07 7.96 -16.55
C ARG A 103 -15.64 8.04 -15.08
N ILE A 104 -15.43 9.23 -14.57
CA ILE A 104 -15.16 9.49 -13.15
C ILE A 104 -16.50 9.70 -12.43
N ARG A 105 -16.74 8.96 -11.35
CA ARG A 105 -18.01 9.00 -10.62
C ARG A 105 -17.79 9.58 -9.23
N PHE A 106 -18.53 10.64 -8.90
CA PHE A 106 -18.48 11.24 -7.58
C PHE A 106 -19.40 10.48 -6.60
N PRO A 107 -18.94 10.20 -5.36
CA PRO A 107 -19.74 9.50 -4.35
C PRO A 107 -20.85 10.36 -3.74
N ASP A 108 -20.74 11.69 -3.85
CA ASP A 108 -21.63 12.68 -3.23
C ASP A 108 -22.75 13.20 -4.16
N GLY A 109 -22.95 12.54 -5.30
CA GLY A 109 -24.04 12.84 -6.23
C GLY A 109 -23.80 14.03 -7.16
N ARG A 110 -22.57 14.58 -7.23
CA ARG A 110 -22.19 15.63 -8.22
C ARG A 110 -22.26 15.17 -9.68
N GLY A 111 -22.51 13.88 -9.91
CA GLY A 111 -22.70 13.31 -11.23
C GLY A 111 -21.49 12.52 -11.73
N VAL A 112 -21.36 12.44 -13.06
CA VAL A 112 -20.34 11.68 -13.75
C VAL A 112 -19.61 12.57 -14.73
N LEU A 113 -18.29 12.58 -14.68
CA LEU A 113 -17.41 13.30 -15.58
C LEU A 113 -16.80 12.31 -16.59
N SER A 114 -16.88 12.61 -17.89
CA SER A 114 -16.16 11.84 -18.91
C SER A 114 -14.88 12.57 -19.29
N VAL A 115 -13.73 11.92 -19.13
CA VAL A 115 -12.42 12.46 -19.50
C VAL A 115 -11.68 11.48 -20.39
N LEU A 116 -10.89 12.01 -21.31
CA LEU A 116 -9.87 11.25 -22.02
C LEU A 116 -8.56 11.41 -21.23
N PRO A 117 -8.07 10.38 -20.51
CA PRO A 117 -6.80 10.50 -19.81
C PRO A 117 -5.66 10.74 -20.80
N PRO A 118 -4.71 11.63 -20.49
CA PRO A 118 -3.47 11.77 -21.25
C PRO A 118 -2.69 10.46 -21.30
N ASP A 119 -1.91 10.27 -22.37
CA ASP A 119 -1.11 9.05 -22.58
C ASP A 119 -0.15 8.78 -21.40
N ALA A 120 0.43 9.84 -20.82
CA ALA A 120 1.28 9.74 -19.62
C ALA A 120 0.52 9.19 -18.40
N THR A 121 -0.74 9.58 -18.21
CA THR A 121 -1.59 9.09 -17.12
C THR A 121 -1.92 7.60 -17.29
N VAL A 122 -2.26 7.18 -18.51
CA VAL A 122 -2.50 5.76 -18.83
C VAL A 122 -1.26 4.92 -18.58
N ARG A 123 -0.09 5.40 -19.02
CA ARG A 123 1.20 4.74 -18.80
C ARG A 123 1.48 4.56 -17.31
N ARG A 124 1.42 5.65 -16.53
CA ARG A 124 1.65 5.62 -15.06
C ARG A 124 0.68 4.69 -14.35
N LEU A 125 -0.60 4.68 -14.73
CA LEU A 125 -1.59 3.75 -14.18
C LEU A 125 -1.12 2.30 -14.37
N ILE A 126 -0.76 1.93 -15.60
CA ILE A 126 -0.40 0.54 -15.94
C ILE A 126 0.92 0.13 -15.28
N GLU A 127 1.91 1.02 -15.26
CA GLU A 127 3.18 0.80 -14.56
C GLU A 127 2.95 0.55 -13.05
N ARG A 128 2.05 1.33 -12.42
CA ARG A 128 1.69 1.18 -10.99
C ARG A 128 0.91 -0.11 -10.69
N LEU A 129 0.38 -0.82 -11.68
CA LEU A 129 -0.27 -2.13 -11.49
C LEU A 129 0.73 -3.27 -11.24
N ASN A 130 2.03 -3.06 -11.46
CA ASN A 130 3.07 -4.07 -11.20
C ASN A 130 2.79 -5.44 -11.87
N ILE A 131 2.25 -5.42 -13.09
CA ILE A 131 1.78 -6.61 -13.83
C ILE A 131 2.89 -7.61 -14.12
N ALA A 132 4.06 -7.11 -14.58
CA ALA A 132 5.20 -7.95 -14.94
C ALA A 132 5.89 -8.59 -13.73
N ARG A 133 5.52 -8.18 -12.51
CA ARG A 133 6.20 -8.64 -11.30
C ARG A 133 5.82 -10.07 -10.95
N PRO A 134 6.76 -11.03 -10.94
CA PRO A 134 6.43 -12.40 -10.59
C PRO A 134 6.20 -12.54 -9.08
N ILE A 135 5.26 -13.41 -8.72
CA ILE A 135 5.11 -13.92 -7.36
C ILE A 135 5.83 -15.26 -7.28
N HIS A 136 6.62 -15.48 -6.23
CA HIS A 136 7.40 -16.70 -6.09
C HIS A 136 6.48 -17.94 -5.98
N THR A 137 6.84 -19.03 -6.66
CA THR A 137 6.01 -20.25 -6.77
C THR A 137 5.67 -20.85 -5.41
N ARG A 138 6.63 -20.91 -4.47
CA ARG A 138 6.39 -21.38 -3.09
C ARG A 138 5.31 -20.58 -2.35
N ILE A 139 5.20 -19.28 -2.61
CA ILE A 139 4.18 -18.43 -2.01
C ILE A 139 2.82 -18.74 -2.65
N ILE A 140 2.77 -18.92 -3.97
CA ILE A 140 1.55 -19.31 -4.69
C ILE A 140 1.03 -20.65 -4.17
N GLU A 141 1.90 -21.64 -4.00
CA GLU A 141 1.56 -22.96 -3.44
C GLU A 141 1.00 -22.84 -2.01
N ALA A 142 1.63 -22.02 -1.17
CA ALA A 142 1.15 -21.75 0.19
C ALA A 142 -0.25 -21.11 0.18
N LEU A 143 -0.50 -20.15 -0.73
CA LEU A 143 -1.81 -19.52 -0.89
C LEU A 143 -2.88 -20.55 -1.30
N GLN A 144 -2.62 -21.34 -2.34
CA GLN A 144 -3.56 -22.34 -2.83
C GLN A 144 -3.91 -23.40 -1.78
N LYS A 145 -2.99 -23.70 -0.87
CA LYS A 145 -3.20 -24.69 0.20
C LYS A 145 -3.92 -24.13 1.42
N ALA A 146 -3.60 -22.90 1.82
CA ALA A 146 -4.05 -22.34 3.10
C ALA A 146 -5.27 -21.40 2.98
N VAL A 147 -5.48 -20.79 1.80
CA VAL A 147 -6.49 -19.76 1.58
C VAL A 147 -7.62 -20.32 0.70
N PRO A 148 -8.82 -20.57 1.27
CA PRO A 148 -9.92 -21.16 0.52
C PRO A 148 -10.69 -20.12 -0.33
N GLU A 149 -10.71 -18.86 0.09
CA GLU A 149 -11.46 -17.80 -0.57
C GLU A 149 -10.63 -17.13 -1.68
N GLN A 150 -11.11 -17.19 -2.93
CA GLN A 150 -10.41 -16.59 -4.07
C GLN A 150 -10.24 -15.07 -3.94
N SER A 151 -11.19 -14.38 -3.29
CA SER A 151 -11.08 -12.94 -2.99
C SER A 151 -9.85 -12.62 -2.15
N ASP A 152 -9.58 -13.42 -1.12
CA ASP A 152 -8.42 -13.25 -0.25
C ASP A 152 -7.12 -13.62 -0.98
N VAL A 153 -7.13 -14.66 -1.81
CA VAL A 153 -5.99 -14.99 -2.68
C VAL A 153 -5.63 -13.80 -3.57
N CYS A 154 -6.61 -13.21 -4.27
CA CYS A 154 -6.40 -12.03 -5.10
C CYS A 154 -5.82 -10.88 -4.26
N ARG A 155 -6.40 -10.58 -3.10
CA ARG A 155 -5.95 -9.50 -2.23
C ARG A 155 -4.50 -9.68 -1.78
N ILE A 156 -4.11 -10.88 -1.35
CA ILE A 156 -2.75 -11.17 -0.92
C ILE A 156 -1.77 -11.05 -2.10
N ARG A 157 -2.15 -11.51 -3.29
CA ARG A 157 -1.33 -11.38 -4.52
C ARG A 157 -1.10 -9.91 -4.89
N VAL A 158 -2.12 -9.06 -4.80
CA VAL A 158 -1.97 -7.62 -4.99
C VAL A 158 -0.97 -7.03 -4.01
N MET A 159 -1.06 -7.39 -2.73
CA MET A 159 -0.12 -6.91 -1.70
C MET A 159 1.33 -7.34 -2.03
N LEU A 160 1.52 -8.59 -2.48
CA LEU A 160 2.84 -9.10 -2.88
C LEU A 160 3.40 -8.37 -4.12
N ARG A 161 2.56 -8.03 -5.11
CA ARG A 161 2.98 -7.26 -6.29
C ARG A 161 3.42 -5.85 -5.94
N ASN A 162 2.76 -5.24 -4.95
CA ASN A 162 3.04 -3.86 -4.52
C ASN A 162 4.20 -3.74 -3.52
N CYS A 163 4.59 -4.83 -2.84
CA CYS A 163 5.71 -4.86 -1.90
C CYS A 163 7.02 -4.46 -2.57
N ARG A 164 7.70 -3.38 -2.23
CA ARG A 164 8.76 -2.77 -3.08
C ARG A 164 10.10 -3.54 -3.14
N VAL A 165 10.28 -4.57 -2.33
CA VAL A 165 11.58 -5.26 -2.22
C VAL A 165 11.63 -6.59 -2.99
N PRO A 166 12.79 -6.97 -3.55
CA PRO A 166 13.04 -8.34 -3.98
C PRO A 166 12.89 -9.28 -2.79
N ILE A 167 12.03 -10.30 -2.93
CA ILE A 167 11.79 -11.27 -1.87
C ILE A 167 12.97 -12.26 -1.85
N SER A 168 13.81 -12.17 -0.83
CA SER A 168 14.90 -13.11 -0.57
C SER A 168 14.37 -14.44 -0.02
N GLU A 169 15.18 -15.51 -0.03
CA GLU A 169 14.75 -16.82 0.49
C GLU A 169 14.25 -16.78 1.95
N PRO A 170 14.92 -16.07 2.90
CA PRO A 170 14.39 -15.91 4.26
C PRO A 170 13.02 -15.23 4.31
N PHE A 171 12.77 -14.29 3.38
CA PHE A 171 11.47 -13.60 3.30
C PHE A 171 10.41 -14.52 2.72
N ILE A 172 10.73 -15.32 1.71
CA ILE A 172 9.83 -16.35 1.17
C ILE A 172 9.40 -17.30 2.28
N ASP A 173 10.34 -17.81 3.08
CA ASP A 173 10.04 -18.72 4.19
C ASP A 173 9.12 -18.06 5.23
N ALA A 174 9.39 -16.81 5.63
CA ALA A 174 8.56 -16.09 6.58
C ALA A 174 7.14 -15.85 6.03
N LEU A 175 7.01 -15.46 4.76
CA LEU A 175 5.72 -15.22 4.11
C LEU A 175 4.91 -16.52 3.96
N CYS A 176 5.53 -17.62 3.53
CA CYS A 176 4.88 -18.93 3.46
C CYS A 176 4.38 -19.37 4.83
N ARG A 177 5.21 -19.30 5.89
CA ARG A 177 4.79 -19.66 7.25
C ARG A 177 3.70 -18.74 7.78
N CYS A 178 3.74 -17.45 7.42
CA CYS A 178 2.71 -16.48 7.78
C CYS A 178 1.35 -16.87 7.17
N ILE A 179 1.34 -17.21 5.88
CA ILE A 179 0.14 -17.67 5.17
C ILE A 179 -0.37 -18.98 5.76
N GLU A 180 0.50 -19.98 5.91
CA GLU A 180 0.09 -21.33 6.35
C GLU A 180 -0.41 -21.38 7.79
N ILE A 181 0.20 -20.63 8.70
CA ILE A 181 -0.10 -20.71 10.14
C ILE A 181 -1.13 -19.66 10.54
N MET A 182 -0.98 -18.41 10.10
CA MET A 182 -1.73 -17.29 10.65
C MET A 182 -3.06 -17.06 9.92
N TYR A 183 -3.14 -17.32 8.61
CA TYR A 183 -4.39 -17.17 7.86
C TYR A 183 -5.56 -17.99 8.46
N PRO A 184 -5.43 -19.31 8.69
CA PRO A 184 -6.54 -20.09 9.25
C PRO A 184 -6.81 -19.79 10.73
N ALA A 185 -5.83 -19.23 11.45
CA ALA A 185 -5.87 -19.10 12.91
C ALA A 185 -6.30 -17.70 13.40
N SER A 186 -6.26 -16.66 12.55
CA SER A 186 -6.38 -15.28 13.00
C SER A 186 -7.19 -14.41 12.05
N ALA A 187 -8.24 -13.79 12.60
CA ALA A 187 -8.97 -12.72 11.91
C ALA A 187 -8.11 -11.46 11.65
N TYR A 188 -6.95 -11.35 12.30
CA TYR A 188 -5.99 -10.27 12.10
C TYR A 188 -4.95 -10.57 11.03
N PHE A 189 -5.14 -11.63 10.24
CA PHE A 189 -4.17 -12.03 9.22
C PHE A 189 -3.84 -10.88 8.25
N MET A 190 -4.86 -10.27 7.63
CA MET A 190 -4.64 -9.25 6.59
C MET A 190 -3.85 -8.03 7.10
N PRO A 191 -4.20 -7.39 8.24
CA PRO A 191 -3.38 -6.32 8.81
C PRO A 191 -1.97 -6.75 9.19
N ALA A 192 -1.79 -7.96 9.73
CA ALA A 192 -0.48 -8.46 10.12
C ALA A 192 0.40 -8.79 8.90
N PHE A 193 -0.19 -9.33 7.83
CA PHE A 193 0.50 -9.59 6.57
C PHE A 193 0.92 -8.29 5.87
N ALA A 194 0.04 -7.27 5.87
CA ALA A 194 0.39 -5.92 5.38
C ALA A 194 1.58 -5.34 6.16
N PHE A 195 1.51 -5.40 7.49
CA PHE A 195 2.60 -4.94 8.35
C PHE A 195 3.90 -5.71 8.09
N LEU A 196 3.82 -7.04 7.89
CA LEU A 196 4.98 -7.85 7.60
C LEU A 196 5.64 -7.40 6.29
N LEU A 197 4.88 -7.18 5.22
CA LEU A 197 5.43 -6.67 3.95
C LEU A 197 6.11 -5.31 4.13
N ASP A 198 5.44 -4.35 4.78
CA ASP A 198 6.02 -3.04 5.08
C ASP A 198 7.30 -3.15 5.92
N PHE A 199 7.32 -4.08 6.88
CA PHE A 199 8.49 -4.33 7.70
C PHE A 199 9.65 -4.88 6.85
N LEU A 200 9.38 -5.86 5.99
CA LEU A 200 10.38 -6.47 5.10
C LEU A 200 10.97 -5.46 4.11
N GLU A 201 10.25 -4.41 3.73
CA GLU A 201 10.80 -3.33 2.90
C GLU A 201 11.93 -2.55 3.58
N THR A 202 11.91 -2.48 4.91
CA THR A 202 12.91 -1.76 5.72
C THR A 202 13.91 -2.70 6.40
N ALA A 203 13.65 -4.00 6.37
CA ALA A 203 14.47 -5.00 7.01
C ALA A 203 15.68 -5.35 6.14
N ASP A 204 16.81 -5.60 6.80
CA ASP A 204 17.99 -6.16 6.14
C ASP A 204 17.74 -7.66 5.86
N PRO A 205 17.76 -8.11 4.59
CA PRO A 205 17.53 -9.51 4.23
C PRO A 205 18.53 -10.49 4.84
N LEU A 206 19.71 -10.00 5.24
CA LEU A 206 20.76 -10.79 5.88
C LEU A 206 20.59 -10.88 7.40
N LYS A 207 19.70 -10.07 8.00
CA LYS A 207 19.41 -10.09 9.43
C LYS A 207 18.23 -10.99 9.74
N GLU A 208 18.25 -11.55 10.95
CA GLU A 208 17.16 -12.38 11.44
C GLU A 208 15.86 -11.57 11.59
N ILE A 209 14.82 -11.95 10.84
CA ILE A 209 13.50 -11.28 10.80
C ILE A 209 12.92 -11.13 12.22
N TYR A 210 13.04 -12.17 13.05
CA TYR A 210 12.57 -12.15 14.43
C TYR A 210 13.24 -11.03 15.25
N ALA A 211 14.56 -10.94 15.22
CA ALA A 211 15.30 -9.91 15.93
C ALA A 211 14.92 -8.50 15.45
N GLY A 212 14.70 -8.33 14.14
CA GLY A 212 14.23 -7.07 13.58
C GLY A 212 12.81 -6.69 14.04
N LEU A 213 11.89 -7.66 14.13
CA LEU A 213 10.53 -7.44 14.65
C LEU A 213 10.56 -7.01 16.13
N ILE A 214 11.35 -7.69 16.95
CA ILE A 214 11.52 -7.32 18.37
C ILE A 214 12.14 -5.93 18.50
N HIS A 215 13.18 -5.62 17.72
CA HIS A 215 13.78 -4.30 17.71
C HIS A 215 12.76 -3.21 17.32
N LYS A 216 11.94 -3.46 16.30
CA LYS A 216 10.85 -2.55 15.90
C LYS A 216 9.84 -2.36 17.02
N LYS A 217 9.47 -3.44 17.72
CA LYS A 217 8.58 -3.39 18.89
C LYS A 217 9.16 -2.51 20.01
N GLN A 218 10.46 -2.60 20.27
CA GLN A 218 11.13 -1.77 21.26
C GLN A 218 11.09 -0.28 20.89
N ILE A 219 11.37 0.06 19.62
CA ILE A 219 11.27 1.44 19.13
C ILE A 219 9.85 1.99 19.33
N LEU A 220 8.83 1.23 18.93
CA LEU A 220 7.43 1.62 19.11
C LEU A 220 7.05 1.79 20.60
N GLY A 221 7.59 0.93 21.47
CA GLY A 221 7.44 1.04 22.92
C GLY A 221 7.99 2.34 23.48
N HIS A 222 9.20 2.72 23.08
CA HIS A 222 9.80 4.00 23.49
C HIS A 222 9.02 5.20 22.98
N MET A 223 8.49 5.13 21.76
CA MET A 223 7.64 6.18 21.19
C MET A 223 6.37 6.41 22.03
N ILE A 224 5.74 5.33 22.54
CA ILE A 224 4.58 5.44 23.45
C ILE A 224 4.99 6.09 24.76
N LEU A 225 6.07 5.59 25.39
CA LEU A 225 6.54 6.13 26.67
C LEU A 225 6.86 7.64 26.56
N GLN A 226 7.51 8.03 25.47
CA GLN A 226 7.81 9.43 25.19
C GLN A 226 6.54 10.27 24.98
N ALA A 227 5.56 9.76 24.24
CA ALA A 227 4.28 10.45 24.03
C ALA A 227 3.53 10.66 25.36
N GLU A 228 3.43 9.61 26.19
CA GLU A 228 2.76 9.68 27.50
C GLU A 228 3.48 10.64 28.46
N ASN A 229 4.82 10.67 28.45
CA ASN A 229 5.60 11.63 29.24
C ASN A 229 5.39 13.07 28.77
N ASN A 230 5.29 13.30 27.45
CA ASN A 230 5.01 14.61 26.88
C ASN A 230 3.60 15.10 27.24
N GLU A 231 2.59 14.23 27.19
CA GLU A 231 1.22 14.55 27.63
C GLU A 231 1.19 14.97 29.11
N ARG A 232 1.86 14.21 30.00
CA ARG A 232 1.97 14.57 31.42
C ARG A 232 2.71 15.89 31.65
N ALA A 233 3.69 16.22 30.80
CA ALA A 233 4.41 17.49 30.89
C ALA A 233 3.54 18.67 30.44
N LEU A 234 2.69 18.47 29.43
CA LEU A 234 1.71 19.43 28.92
C LEU A 234 0.57 19.70 29.91
N GLU A 235 0.15 18.69 30.69
CA GLU A 235 -0.81 18.88 31.78
C GLU A 235 -0.27 19.80 32.89
N LYS A 236 1.06 19.84 33.06
CA LYS A 236 1.72 20.58 34.14
C LYS A 236 2.30 21.92 33.71
N THR A 237 2.55 22.14 32.42
CA THR A 237 3.29 23.30 31.90
C THR A 237 2.70 23.75 30.56
N SER A 238 2.66 25.07 30.30
CA SER A 238 2.20 25.58 29.01
C SER A 238 3.11 25.14 27.84
N VAL A 239 2.52 24.98 26.66
CA VAL A 239 3.20 24.56 25.42
C VAL A 239 4.42 25.43 25.12
N GLU A 240 4.31 26.74 25.39
CA GLU A 240 5.37 27.74 25.17
C GLU A 240 6.60 27.49 26.07
N ALA A 241 6.39 27.06 27.32
CA ALA A 241 7.48 26.73 28.25
C ALA A 241 8.19 25.40 27.87
N LEU A 242 7.45 24.44 27.30
CA LEU A 242 8.01 23.18 26.81
C LEU A 242 8.81 23.35 25.51
N MET A 243 8.39 24.27 24.63
CA MET A 243 9.17 24.62 23.45
C MET A 243 10.44 25.41 23.80
N LEU A 244 10.40 26.27 24.82
CA LEU A 244 11.58 27.01 25.34
C LEU A 244 12.64 26.09 25.96
N THR A 245 12.25 24.89 26.41
CA THR A 245 13.17 23.87 26.95
C THR A 245 13.68 22.88 25.88
N GLY A 246 13.31 23.09 24.61
CA GLY A 246 13.79 22.29 23.49
C GLY A 246 13.06 20.95 23.28
N MET A 247 11.96 20.68 24.00
CA MET A 247 11.17 19.47 23.77
C MET A 247 10.33 19.61 22.49
N ARG A 248 10.66 18.79 21.49
CA ARG A 248 9.79 18.56 20.34
C ARG A 248 8.69 17.58 20.76
N ILE A 249 7.44 17.98 20.69
CA ILE A 249 6.28 17.11 20.88
C ILE A 249 6.07 16.38 19.55
N PRO A 250 6.41 15.09 19.42
CA PRO A 250 6.10 14.36 18.21
C PRO A 250 4.59 14.11 18.18
N ALA A 251 3.94 14.41 17.05
CA ALA A 251 2.54 14.08 16.82
C ALA A 251 2.43 12.56 16.58
N ILE A 252 2.34 11.79 17.66
CA ILE A 252 2.22 10.33 17.61
C ILE A 252 0.81 9.94 18.02
N HIS A 253 0.10 9.20 17.18
CA HIS A 253 -1.18 8.61 17.56
C HIS A 253 -0.94 7.30 18.33
N VAL A 254 -0.88 7.38 19.66
CA VAL A 254 -0.54 6.24 20.56
C VAL A 254 -1.37 4.99 20.26
N GLY A 255 -2.66 5.15 19.91
CA GLY A 255 -3.52 4.02 19.54
C GLY A 255 -3.05 3.25 18.32
N GLU A 256 -2.51 3.93 17.29
CA GLU A 256 -1.99 3.28 16.08
C GLU A 256 -0.66 2.58 16.36
N VAL A 257 0.18 3.17 17.21
CA VAL A 257 1.44 2.54 17.65
C VAL A 257 1.17 1.28 18.46
N ARG A 258 0.18 1.31 19.37
CA ARG A 258 -0.25 0.13 20.14
C ARG A 258 -0.77 -0.99 19.24
N LYS A 259 -1.59 -0.68 18.23
CA LYS A 259 -2.04 -1.66 17.22
C LYS A 259 -0.85 -2.32 16.52
N LYS A 260 0.16 -1.55 16.10
CA LYS A 260 1.37 -2.09 15.47
C LYS A 260 2.13 -3.03 16.40
N ILE A 261 2.25 -2.71 17.70
CA ILE A 261 2.85 -3.62 18.69
C ILE A 261 2.06 -4.93 18.77
N SER A 262 0.72 -4.87 18.83
CA SER A 262 -0.11 -6.08 18.84
C SER A 262 0.07 -6.92 17.58
N LEU A 263 0.20 -6.31 16.39
CA LEU A 263 0.48 -7.03 15.15
C LEU A 263 1.85 -7.74 15.20
N ILE A 264 2.89 -7.09 15.75
CA ILE A 264 4.19 -7.71 15.94
C ILE A 264 4.07 -8.92 16.88
N ASP A 265 3.34 -8.78 17.98
CA ASP A 265 3.14 -9.89 18.92
C ASP A 265 2.43 -11.09 18.28
N HIS A 266 1.38 -10.83 17.49
CA HIS A 266 0.71 -11.88 16.73
C HIS A 266 1.65 -12.56 15.74
N LEU A 267 2.43 -11.79 14.96
CA LEU A 267 3.42 -12.34 14.03
C LEU A 267 4.47 -13.17 14.75
N CYS A 268 5.05 -12.66 15.84
CA CYS A 268 6.09 -13.34 16.61
C CYS A 268 5.57 -14.66 17.21
N LEU A 269 4.39 -14.63 17.83
CA LEU A 269 3.76 -15.82 18.41
C LEU A 269 3.39 -16.85 17.34
N SER A 270 2.81 -16.43 16.22
CA SER A 270 2.41 -17.35 15.15
C SER A 270 3.60 -17.95 14.40
N LEU A 271 4.63 -17.15 14.09
CA LEU A 271 5.77 -17.60 13.28
C LEU A 271 6.87 -18.30 14.07
N TYR A 272 7.11 -17.85 15.31
CA TYR A 272 8.26 -18.30 16.11
C TYR A 272 7.86 -18.95 17.43
N GLY A 273 6.57 -18.92 17.81
CA GLY A 273 6.08 -19.50 19.07
C GLY A 273 6.53 -18.73 20.32
N LYS A 274 7.15 -17.56 20.15
CA LYS A 274 7.66 -16.72 21.24
C LYS A 274 7.54 -15.25 20.88
N THR A 275 7.33 -14.41 21.88
CA THR A 275 7.46 -12.95 21.78
C THR A 275 8.12 -12.44 23.06
N ASP A 276 8.99 -11.45 22.94
CA ASP A 276 9.64 -10.87 24.11
C ASP A 276 8.68 -9.87 24.77
N ILE A 277 8.45 -10.07 26.06
CA ILE A 277 7.75 -9.11 26.91
C ILE A 277 8.73 -7.98 27.18
N ILE A 278 8.58 -6.86 26.48
CA ILE A 278 9.43 -5.69 26.69
C ILE A 278 8.93 -4.97 27.95
N ALA A 279 9.72 -5.00 29.01
CA ALA A 279 9.53 -4.12 30.14
C ALA A 279 9.93 -2.70 29.71
N TYR A 280 8.98 -1.78 29.61
CA TYR A 280 9.18 -0.42 29.09
C TYR A 280 10.00 0.51 30.01
N ASN A 281 10.81 -0.04 30.92
CA ASN A 281 11.48 0.71 31.99
C ASN A 281 12.99 0.92 31.78
N GLU A 282 13.61 0.36 30.74
CA GLU A 282 15.05 0.56 30.50
C GLU A 282 15.29 1.58 29.38
N PRO A 283 16.11 2.62 29.59
CA PRO A 283 16.46 3.57 28.55
C PRO A 283 17.30 2.88 27.46
N MET A 284 16.86 2.95 26.21
CA MET A 284 17.66 2.53 25.07
C MET A 284 18.90 3.43 24.96
N VAL A 285 20.08 2.83 25.10
CA VAL A 285 21.33 3.45 24.65
C VAL A 285 21.35 3.33 23.14
N PHE A 286 20.98 4.41 22.43
CA PHE A 286 21.29 4.51 21.01
C PHE A 286 22.82 4.47 20.87
N PRO A 287 23.42 3.51 20.14
CA PRO A 287 24.81 3.64 19.76
C PRO A 287 24.90 4.87 18.85
N MET A 288 25.41 5.97 19.40
CA MET A 288 25.81 7.13 18.61
C MET A 288 26.89 6.64 17.64
N GLN A 289 26.51 6.42 16.37
CA GLN A 289 27.48 6.44 15.28
C GLN A 289 27.92 7.90 15.13
N PHE A 290 28.93 8.28 15.90
CA PHE A 290 29.76 9.42 15.52
C PHE A 290 30.61 8.97 14.35
N GLY A 291 30.24 9.45 13.16
CA GLY A 291 31.13 9.46 12.02
C GLY A 291 32.36 10.31 12.36
N SER A 292 33.53 9.73 12.08
CA SER A 292 34.78 10.44 11.82
C SER A 292 35.17 10.16 10.37
#